data_AF-A0A9X6Z546-F1
#
_entry.id   AF-A0A9X6Z546-F1
#
_cell.length_a   1.000
_cell.length_b   1.000
_cell.length_c   1.000
_cell.angle_alpha   90.00
_cell.angle_beta   90.00
_cell.angle_gamma   90.00
#
_symmetry.space_group_name_H-M   'P 1'
#
loop_
_entity.id
_entity.type
_entity.pdbx_description
1 polymer ?
#
loop_
_entity_poly.entity_id
_entity_poly.type
_entity_poly.pdbx_seq_one_letter_code
_entity_poly.pdbx_strand_id
1 'polypeptide(L)'
;MSQENNISSVISKNLETANILVVGGHNIWHERIKNNLPNALTLSQGENNIDSHSIRNMDIICVETTFMNHPVYNKIKKLNIDIPIVYTKVQQDVDDLLLELSKLV
;
A
#
# COMPACT_ATOMS: atom_id res chain seq x y z
N MET A 1 -12.96 -5.50 24.97
CA MET A 1 -12.91 -5.07 23.54
C MET A 1 -12.78 -3.55 23.51
N SER A 2 -11.60 -2.95 23.75
CA SER A 2 -11.55 -1.48 23.94
C SER A 2 -10.23 -0.75 23.67
N GLN A 3 -9.10 -1.42 23.37
CA GLN A 3 -7.84 -0.70 23.10
C GLN A 3 -7.34 -0.84 21.64
N GLU A 4 -7.45 -2.02 21.03
CA GLU A 4 -7.02 -2.25 19.63
C GLU A 4 -7.81 -1.41 18.61
N ASN A 5 -9.14 -1.29 18.78
CA ASN A 5 -9.98 -0.47 17.90
C ASN A 5 -9.64 1.03 17.93
N ASN A 6 -8.99 1.52 19.00
CA ASN A 6 -8.64 2.94 19.13
C ASN A 6 -7.32 3.25 18.40
N ILE A 7 -6.36 2.31 18.43
CA ILE A 7 -5.05 2.49 17.81
C ILE A 7 -5.17 2.44 16.29
N SER A 8 -5.88 1.45 15.73
CA SER A 8 -6.07 1.33 14.28
C SER A 8 -6.80 2.56 13.72
N SER A 9 -7.79 3.11 14.45
CA SER A 9 -8.47 4.37 14.13
C SER A 9 -7.58 5.62 14.14
N VAL A 10 -6.60 5.70 15.05
CA VAL A 10 -5.68 6.85 15.13
C VAL A 10 -4.62 6.76 14.04
N ILE A 11 -4.12 5.54 13.78
CA ILE A 11 -3.15 5.24 12.72
C ILE A 11 -3.77 5.53 11.35
N SER A 12 -5.01 5.08 11.11
CA SER A 12 -5.71 5.34 9.84
C SER A 12 -5.86 6.84 9.58
N LYS A 13 -6.15 7.64 10.62
CA LYS A 13 -6.31 9.09 10.50
C LYS A 13 -5.03 9.82 10.07
N ASN A 14 -3.86 9.36 10.53
CA ASN A 14 -2.58 9.93 10.08
C ASN A 14 -2.30 9.56 8.61
N LEU A 15 -2.81 8.43 8.15
CA LEU A 15 -2.64 7.94 6.78
C LEU A 15 -3.73 8.45 5.82
N GLU A 16 -4.81 9.06 6.31
CA GLU A 16 -5.93 9.56 5.48
C GLU A 16 -5.47 10.58 4.43
N THR A 17 -4.47 11.40 4.75
CA THR A 17 -3.93 12.43 3.86
C THR A 17 -2.79 11.94 2.96
N ALA A 18 -2.30 10.72 3.17
CA ALA A 18 -1.19 10.16 2.42
C ALA A 18 -1.66 9.55 1.10
N ASN A 19 -0.97 9.88 0.02
CA ASN A 19 -1.18 9.27 -1.29
C ASN A 19 -0.43 7.93 -1.33
N ILE A 20 -1.13 6.85 -0.99
CA ILE A 20 -0.54 5.51 -0.91
C ILE A 20 -0.89 4.73 -2.17
N LEU A 21 0.14 4.19 -2.83
CA LEU A 21 -0.02 3.23 -3.91
C LEU A 21 0.23 1.82 -3.40
N VAL A 22 -0.75 0.93 -3.56
CA VAL A 22 -0.66 -0.49 -3.25
C VAL A 22 -0.60 -1.29 -4.54
N VAL A 23 0.44 -2.11 -4.68
CA VAL A 23 0.71 -2.89 -5.90
C VAL A 23 0.79 -4.37 -5.56
N GLY A 24 0.20 -5.22 -6.41
CA GLY A 24 0.13 -6.67 -6.17
C GLY A 24 -1.03 -7.01 -5.23
N GLY A 25 -1.08 -8.24 -4.73
CA GLY A 25 -2.19 -8.70 -3.91
C GLY A 25 -3.44 -9.08 -4.72
N HIS A 26 -4.39 -9.72 -4.03
CA HIS A 26 -5.70 -10.07 -4.58
C HIS A 26 -6.77 -9.04 -4.20
N ASN A 27 -7.89 -9.04 -4.94
CA ASN A 27 -9.01 -8.10 -4.74
C ASN A 27 -9.53 -8.09 -3.30
N ILE A 28 -9.63 -9.25 -2.63
CA ILE A 28 -10.06 -9.33 -1.22
C ILE A 28 -9.12 -8.54 -0.31
N TRP A 29 -7.82 -8.59 -0.56
CA TRP A 29 -6.84 -7.85 0.21
C TRP A 29 -6.92 -6.35 -0.09
N HIS A 30 -7.14 -5.97 -1.36
CA HIS A 30 -7.42 -4.57 -1.73
C HIS A 30 -8.66 -4.01 -1.05
N GLU A 31 -9.73 -4.79 -0.91
CA GLU A 31 -10.93 -4.39 -0.17
C GLU A 31 -10.61 -4.12 1.30
N ARG A 32 -9.84 -5.01 1.94
CA ARG A 32 -9.40 -4.80 3.33
C ARG A 32 -8.52 -3.56 3.49
N ILE A 33 -7.62 -3.31 2.55
CA ILE A 33 -6.80 -2.09 2.51
C ILE A 33 -7.72 -0.87 2.38
N LYS A 34 -8.63 -0.85 1.40
CA LYS A 34 -9.52 0.30 1.13
C LYS A 34 -10.48 0.60 2.27
N ASN A 35 -10.88 -0.40 3.06
CA ASN A 35 -11.70 -0.19 4.25
C ASN A 35 -10.96 0.63 5.33
N ASN A 36 -9.63 0.55 5.38
CA ASN A 36 -8.80 1.27 6.35
C ASN A 36 -8.12 2.50 5.73
N LEU A 37 -7.86 2.48 4.42
CA LEU A 37 -7.19 3.50 3.64
C LEU A 37 -8.03 3.80 2.38
N PRO A 38 -9.16 4.51 2.52
CA PRO A 38 -10.09 4.72 1.41
C PRO A 38 -9.50 5.48 0.23
N ASN A 39 -8.45 6.28 0.47
CA ASN A 39 -7.75 7.06 -0.56
C ASN A 39 -6.60 6.30 -1.24
N ALA A 40 -6.29 5.07 -0.80
CA ALA A 40 -5.23 4.28 -1.39
C ALA A 40 -5.57 3.86 -2.83
N LEU A 41 -4.62 4.08 -3.74
CA LEU A 41 -4.69 3.56 -5.09
C LEU A 41 -4.23 2.10 -5.07
N THR A 42 -4.99 1.20 -5.69
CA THR A 42 -4.68 -0.24 -5.73
C THR A 42 -4.49 -0.69 -7.16
N LEU A 43 -3.43 -1.46 -7.42
CA LEU A 43 -3.16 -2.06 -8.71
C LEU A 43 -3.13 -3.57 -8.61
N SER A 44 -4.08 -4.18 -9.29
CA SER A 44 -4.27 -5.63 -9.31
C SER A 44 -3.29 -6.34 -10.24
N GLN A 45 -3.14 -7.66 -10.07
CA GLN A 45 -2.22 -8.48 -10.87
C GLN A 45 -2.36 -8.37 -12.40
N GLY A 46 -3.50 -7.91 -12.91
CA GLY A 46 -3.75 -7.72 -14.34
C GLY A 46 -3.38 -6.34 -14.89
N GLU A 47 -3.14 -5.36 -14.02
CA GLU A 47 -2.89 -3.98 -14.42
C GLU A 47 -1.39 -3.74 -14.60
N ASN A 48 -0.94 -3.78 -15.87
CA ASN A 48 0.47 -3.59 -16.20
C ASN A 48 0.89 -2.12 -16.35
N ASN A 49 -0.07 -1.20 -16.41
CA ASN A 49 0.18 0.21 -16.71
C ASN A 49 0.20 1.06 -15.44
N ILE A 50 1.33 1.04 -14.74
CA ILE A 50 1.69 2.12 -13.82
C ILE A 50 2.31 3.25 -14.64
N ASP A 51 1.64 4.40 -14.75
CA ASP A 51 2.31 5.59 -15.27
C ASP A 51 3.33 6.09 -14.23
N SER A 52 4.54 6.36 -14.70
CA SER A 52 5.58 7.02 -13.91
C SER A 52 5.13 8.38 -13.36
N HIS A 53 4.21 9.08 -14.03
CA HIS A 53 3.63 10.31 -13.54
C HIS A 53 2.71 10.07 -12.33
N SER A 54 1.90 9.01 -12.36
CA SER A 54 1.04 8.62 -11.23
C SER A 54 1.85 8.25 -9.99
N ILE A 55 3.06 7.73 -10.15
CA ILE A 55 3.93 7.41 -9.02
C ILE A 55 4.52 8.66 -8.37
N ARG A 56 4.85 9.70 -9.14
CA ARG A 56 5.57 10.89 -8.62
C ARG A 56 4.82 11.66 -7.53
N ASN A 57 3.51 11.49 -7.45
CA ASN A 57 2.66 12.15 -6.46
C ASN A 57 2.32 11.24 -5.28
N MET A 58 2.91 10.04 -5.22
CA MET A 58 2.70 9.13 -4.10
C MET A 58 3.66 9.45 -2.97
N ASP A 59 3.14 9.40 -1.75
CA ASP A 59 3.94 9.56 -0.53
C ASP A 59 4.55 8.22 -0.12
N ILE A 60 3.85 7.10 -0.38
CA ILE A 60 4.32 5.75 -0.06
C ILE A 60 3.90 4.77 -1.17
N ILE A 61 4.78 3.82 -1.49
CA ILE A 61 4.45 2.65 -2.33
C ILE A 61 4.50 1.39 -1.47
N CYS A 62 3.38 0.69 -1.36
CA CYS A 62 3.27 -0.63 -0.74
C CYS A 62 3.27 -1.70 -1.83
N VAL A 63 4.16 -2.68 -1.71
CA VAL A 63 4.36 -3.77 -2.66
C VAL A 63 4.03 -5.09 -1.97
N GLU A 64 2.89 -5.68 -2.32
CA GLU A 64 2.55 -7.03 -1.92
C GLU A 64 3.24 -8.02 -2.84
N THR A 65 4.11 -8.87 -2.26
CA THR A 65 5.05 -9.69 -3.02
C THR A 65 4.57 -11.10 -3.35
N THR A 66 3.55 -11.61 -2.65
CA THR A 66 3.00 -12.97 -2.81
C THR A 66 2.26 -13.11 -4.13
N PHE A 67 1.51 -12.07 -4.46
CA PHE A 67 0.64 -11.99 -5.62
C PHE A 67 1.07 -10.81 -6.48
N MET A 68 2.35 -10.78 -6.86
CA MET A 68 2.94 -9.74 -7.71
C MET A 68 3.18 -10.23 -9.15
N ASN A 69 2.89 -9.36 -10.11
CA ASN A 69 3.25 -9.56 -11.51
C ASN A 69 4.73 -9.16 -11.75
N HIS A 70 5.55 -10.08 -12.30
CA HIS A 70 7.00 -9.88 -12.51
C HIS A 70 7.36 -8.59 -13.28
N PRO A 71 6.74 -8.30 -14.45
CA PRO A 71 6.86 -7.00 -15.12
C PRO A 71 6.66 -5.79 -14.21
N VAL A 72 5.60 -5.77 -13.40
CA VAL A 72 5.27 -4.65 -12.51
C VAL A 72 6.32 -4.51 -11.40
N TYR A 73 6.73 -5.61 -10.79
CA TYR A 73 7.81 -5.63 -9.80
C TYR A 73 9.11 -5.04 -10.35
N ASN A 74 9.51 -5.46 -11.56
CA ASN A 74 10.71 -4.95 -12.22
C ASN A 74 10.62 -3.46 -12.54
N LYS A 75 9.42 -2.97 -12.87
CA LYS A 75 9.19 -1.54 -13.09
C LYS A 75 9.40 -0.77 -11.78
N ILE A 76 8.77 -1.21 -10.69
CA ILE A 76 8.91 -0.58 -9.36
C ILE A 76 10.35 -0.56 -8.89
N LYS A 77 11.06 -1.68 -9.00
CA LYS A 77 12.47 -1.80 -8.60
C LYS A 77 13.41 -0.89 -9.39
N LYS A 78 13.05 -0.53 -10.63
CA LYS A 78 13.82 0.37 -11.49
C LYS A 78 13.41 1.83 -11.34
N LEU A 79 12.40 2.15 -10.53
CA LEU A 79 12.05 3.53 -10.24
C LEU A 79 13.19 4.16 -9.45
N ASN A 80 13.81 5.18 -10.04
CA ASN A 80 14.75 6.04 -9.35
C ASN A 80 13.97 7.21 -8.74
N ILE A 81 13.33 6.97 -7.60
CA ILE A 81 12.47 7.91 -6.89
C ILE A 81 12.82 7.90 -5.39
N ASP A 82 12.67 9.05 -4.74
CA ASP A 82 12.89 9.21 -3.29
C ASP A 82 11.64 8.81 -2.46
N ILE A 83 10.70 8.09 -3.07
CA ILE A 83 9.46 7.67 -2.41
C ILE A 83 9.73 6.36 -1.63
N PRO A 84 9.38 6.27 -0.35
CA PRO A 84 9.56 5.06 0.44
C PRO A 84 8.74 3.89 -0.14
N ILE A 85 9.40 2.74 -0.27
CA ILE A 85 8.79 1.49 -0.74
C ILE A 85 8.75 0.50 0.42
N VAL A 86 7.54 0.11 0.83
CA VAL A 86 7.28 -0.91 1.85
C VAL A 86 6.91 -2.22 1.19
N TYR A 87 7.58 -3.31 1.56
CA TYR A 87 7.29 -4.64 1.03
C TYR A 87 6.51 -5.46 2.05
N THR A 88 5.38 -6.00 1.62
CA THR A 88 4.49 -6.83 2.45
C THR A 88 4.17 -8.15 1.76
N LYS A 89 3.55 -9.07 2.51
CA LYS A 89 3.01 -10.34 2.02
C LYS A 89 1.52 -10.39 2.33
N VAL A 90 0.71 -11.05 1.50
CA VAL A 90 -0.75 -11.16 1.68
C VAL A 90 -1.15 -11.75 3.04
N GLN A 91 -0.28 -12.57 3.63
CA GLN A 91 -0.52 -13.20 4.94
C GLN A 91 -0.29 -12.25 6.11
N GLN A 92 0.32 -11.09 5.89
CA GLN A 92 0.51 -10.07 6.92
C GLN A 92 -0.83 -9.45 7.30
N ASP A 93 -1.01 -9.18 8.60
CA ASP A 93 -2.19 -8.47 9.06
C ASP A 93 -2.20 -7.04 8.48
N VAL A 94 -3.39 -6.54 8.15
CA VAL A 94 -3.54 -5.17 7.67
C VAL A 94 -3.18 -4.20 8.78
N ASP A 95 -3.47 -4.50 10.05
CA ASP A 95 -3.11 -3.64 11.17
C ASP A 95 -1.59 -3.48 11.32
N ASP A 96 -0.82 -4.56 11.12
CA ASP A 96 0.64 -4.51 11.13
C ASP A 96 1.18 -3.63 9.99
N LEU A 97 0.58 -3.74 8.80
CA LEU A 97 0.94 -2.90 7.66
C LEU A 97 0.60 -1.43 7.94
N LEU A 98 -0.58 -1.13 8.49
CA LEU A 98 -0.97 0.24 8.83
C LEU A 98 0.01 0.87 9.82
N LEU A 99 0.43 0.11 10.84
CA LEU A 99 1.42 0.55 11.81
C LEU A 99 2.81 0.79 11.17
N GLU A 100 3.19 0.01 10.17
CA GLU A 100 4.43 0.23 9.43
C GLU A 100 4.34 1.49 8.56
N LEU A 101 3.24 1.67 7.83
CA LEU A 101 3.00 2.84 6.98
C LEU A 101 2.94 4.13 7.81
N SER A 102 2.35 4.12 9.00
CA SER A 102 2.24 5.32 9.84
C SER A 102 3.55 5.83 10.43
N LYS A 103 4.64 5.08 10.28
CA LYS A 103 6.00 5.54 10.68
C LYS A 103 6.66 6.39 9.59
N LEU A 104 6.07 6.45 8.41
CA LEU A 104 6.61 7.14 7.23
C LEU A 104 5.94 8.49 6.95
N VAL A 105 4.91 8.84 7.72
CA VAL A 105 4.17 10.11 7.68
C VAL A 105 4.28 10.81 9.02
#